data_AF-A0AA95SRH3-F1
#
_entry.id   AF-A0AA95SRH3-F1
#
_cell.length_a   1.000
_cell.length_b   1.000
_cell.length_c   1.000
_cell.angle_alpha   90.00
_cell.angle_beta   90.00
_cell.angle_gamma   90.00
#
_symmetry.space_group_name_H-M   'P 1'
#
loop_
_entity.id
_entity.type
_entity.pdbx_description
1 polymer ?
#
loop_
_entity_poly.entity_id
_entity_poly.type
_entity_poly.pdbx_seq_one_letter_code
_entity_poly.pdbx_strand_id
1 'polypeptide(L)'
;MAHLASAQSLKELKTIYRKLASIHHPDRGGCVESMQQLNLQYQLHQERLQLAANDPLFSVSTHSSWENGWESIHSRNKQPTPPPCNFNSIAVGDKIYINATLCKVLGVTDDSFRAQAIGRERQSVFDKKTGIGIFNRRLRASYSPLDRQRYNCH
;
A
#
# COMPACT_ATOMS: atom_id res chain seq x y z
N MET A 1 23.54 -11.00 -16.79
CA MET A 1 22.75 -10.01 -16.04
C MET A 1 21.27 -10.35 -16.23
N ALA A 2 20.50 -10.48 -15.15
CA ALA A 2 19.08 -10.81 -15.25
C ALA A 2 18.33 -9.59 -15.82
N HIS A 3 17.80 -9.73 -17.04
CA HIS A 3 17.20 -8.64 -17.79
C HIS A 3 15.69 -8.62 -17.55
N LEU A 4 15.11 -7.44 -17.29
CA LEU A 4 13.66 -7.28 -17.09
C LEU A 4 12.83 -7.84 -18.27
N ALA A 5 13.41 -7.89 -19.48
CA ALA A 5 12.70 -8.40 -20.66
C ALA A 5 12.46 -9.91 -20.68
N SER A 6 13.05 -10.70 -19.78
CA SER A 6 12.74 -12.13 -19.71
C SER A 6 11.38 -12.42 -19.06
N ALA A 7 10.78 -11.42 -18.40
CA ALA A 7 9.50 -11.62 -17.73
C ALA A 7 8.36 -11.83 -18.74
N GLN A 8 7.64 -12.94 -18.59
CA GLN A 8 6.48 -13.28 -19.43
C GLN A 8 5.14 -12.96 -18.76
N SER A 9 5.16 -12.54 -17.50
CA SER A 9 3.97 -12.16 -16.74
C SER A 9 4.23 -10.96 -15.84
N LEU A 10 3.17 -10.21 -15.50
CA LEU A 10 3.26 -9.07 -14.59
C LEU A 10 3.80 -9.46 -13.21
N LYS A 11 3.47 -10.67 -12.73
CA LYS A 11 3.94 -11.20 -11.45
C LYS A 11 5.44 -11.45 -11.46
N GLU A 12 5.96 -12.01 -12.55
CA GLU A 12 7.37 -12.28 -12.74
C GLU A 12 8.17 -10.97 -12.90
N LEU A 13 7.66 -10.05 -13.71
CA LEU A 13 8.26 -8.72 -13.92
C LEU A 13 8.44 -7.99 -12.58
N LYS A 14 7.38 -7.96 -11.75
CA LYS A 14 7.42 -7.36 -10.42
C LYS A 14 8.41 -8.04 -9.48
N THR A 15 8.59 -9.36 -9.62
CA THR A 15 9.52 -10.12 -8.78
C THR A 15 10.97 -9.81 -9.14
N ILE A 16 11.29 -9.79 -10.44
CA ILE A 16 12.63 -9.48 -10.93
C ILE A 16 12.99 -8.03 -10.63
N TYR A 17 12.07 -7.08 -10.88
CA TYR A 17 12.26 -5.67 -10.56
C TYR A 17 12.56 -5.44 -9.07
N ARG A 18 11.81 -6.07 -8.17
CA ARG A 18 12.09 -5.95 -6.72
C ARG A 18 13.47 -6.46 -6.33
N LYS A 19 13.96 -7.53 -6.97
CA LYS A 19 15.32 -8.05 -6.74
C LYS A 19 16.36 -7.04 -7.23
N LEU A 20 16.22 -6.52 -8.44
CA LEU A 20 17.17 -5.55 -9.01
C LEU A 20 17.15 -4.21 -8.28
N ALA A 21 15.96 -3.70 -7.93
CA ALA A 21 15.80 -2.47 -7.17
C ALA A 21 16.47 -2.58 -5.80
N SER A 22 16.43 -3.76 -5.17
CA SER A 22 17.08 -3.98 -3.88
C SER A 22 18.62 -3.96 -3.94
N ILE A 23 19.20 -4.17 -5.12
CA ILE A 23 20.64 -4.19 -5.40
C ILE A 23 21.12 -2.79 -5.82
N HIS A 24 20.35 -2.12 -6.68
CA HIS A 24 20.71 -0.82 -7.25
C HIS A 24 20.17 0.37 -6.45
N HIS A 25 19.52 0.15 -5.31
CA HIS A 25 18.99 1.24 -4.49
C HIS A 25 20.13 2.14 -3.96
N PRO A 26 20.02 3.48 -4.09
CA PRO A 26 21.04 4.40 -3.61
C PRO A 26 21.34 4.23 -2.11
N ASP A 27 20.31 4.05 -1.28
CA ASP A 27 20.45 3.83 0.17
C ASP A 27 21.16 2.51 0.55
N ARG A 28 21.44 1.65 -0.42
CA ARG A 28 22.16 0.38 -0.25
C ARG A 28 23.50 0.34 -0.98
N GLY A 29 24.00 1.51 -1.41
CA GLY A 29 25.26 1.63 -2.15
C GLY A 29 25.12 1.46 -3.67
N GLY A 30 23.90 1.47 -4.21
CA GLY A 30 23.66 1.52 -5.65
C GLY A 30 23.77 2.93 -6.22
N CYS A 31 23.82 3.07 -7.55
CA CYS A 31 23.83 4.37 -8.21
C CYS A 31 22.43 4.78 -8.68
N VAL A 32 22.11 6.06 -8.48
CA VAL A 32 20.81 6.67 -8.83
C VAL A 32 20.50 6.47 -10.32
N GLU A 33 21.50 6.61 -11.18
CA GLU A 33 21.37 6.44 -12.62
C GLU A 33 20.90 5.03 -13.01
N SER A 34 21.49 3.97 -12.42
CA SER A 34 21.03 2.60 -12.68
C SER A 34 19.63 2.33 -12.15
N MET A 35 19.23 2.95 -11.03
CA MET A 35 17.87 2.81 -10.50
C MET A 35 16.84 3.49 -11.42
N GLN A 36 17.16 4.67 -11.96
CA GLN A 36 16.31 5.36 -12.93
C GLN A 36 16.14 4.57 -14.22
N GLN A 37 17.22 4.02 -14.77
CA GLN A 37 17.18 3.13 -15.94
C GLN A 37 16.33 1.88 -15.68
N LEU A 38 16.45 1.29 -14.48
CA LEU A 38 15.65 0.14 -14.07
C LEU A 38 14.15 0.46 -13.99
N ASN A 39 13.79 1.64 -13.47
CA ASN A 39 12.40 2.10 -13.39
C ASN A 39 11.78 2.26 -14.78
N LEU A 40 12.51 2.90 -15.70
CA LEU A 40 12.07 3.11 -17.07
C LEU A 40 11.81 1.77 -17.78
N GLN A 41 12.74 0.82 -17.66
CA GLN A 41 12.57 -0.51 -18.26
C GLN A 41 11.38 -1.26 -17.67
N TYR A 42 11.14 -1.14 -16.37
CA TYR A 42 10.00 -1.78 -15.72
C TYR A 42 8.67 -1.24 -16.24
N GLN A 43 8.55 0.08 -16.42
CA GLN A 43 7.34 0.71 -16.97
C GLN A 43 7.03 0.20 -18.39
N LEU A 44 8.02 0.23 -19.29
CA LEU A 44 7.86 -0.24 -20.67
C LEU A 44 7.42 -1.71 -20.74
N HIS A 45 8.01 -2.56 -19.90
CA HIS A 45 7.64 -3.98 -19.87
C HIS A 45 6.27 -4.23 -19.24
N GLN A 46 5.88 -3.44 -18.24
CA GLN A 46 4.57 -3.54 -17.61
C GLN A 46 3.48 -3.19 -18.61
N GLU A 47 3.63 -2.09 -19.35
CA GLU A 47 2.69 -1.66 -20.39
C GLU A 47 2.53 -2.74 -21.46
N ARG A 48 3.66 -3.26 -21.99
CA ARG A 48 3.65 -4.34 -22.99
C ARG A 48 2.87 -5.58 -22.51
N LEU A 49 3.08 -5.99 -21.27
CA LEU A 49 2.42 -7.18 -20.70
C LEU A 49 0.94 -6.92 -20.35
N GLN A 50 0.57 -5.68 -20.00
CA GLN A 50 -0.83 -5.30 -19.79
C GLN A 50 -1.61 -5.28 -21.10
N LEU A 51 -1.01 -4.76 -22.18
CA LEU A 51 -1.59 -4.80 -23.52
C LEU A 51 -1.76 -6.24 -24.03
N ALA A 52 -0.77 -7.10 -23.81
CA ALA A 52 -0.84 -8.52 -24.18
C ALA A 52 -1.87 -9.32 -23.37
N ALA A 53 -2.27 -8.85 -22.19
CA ALA A 53 -3.19 -9.54 -21.29
C ALA A 53 -4.68 -9.17 -21.47
N ASN A 54 -4.99 -8.07 -22.18
CA ASN A 54 -6.36 -7.57 -22.36
C ASN A 54 -6.81 -7.74 -23.82
N ASP A 55 -7.77 -8.64 -24.04
CA ASP A 55 -8.60 -8.74 -25.26
C ASP A 55 -9.40 -7.42 -25.45
N PRO A 56 -9.45 -6.82 -26.66
CA PRO A 56 -9.71 -5.38 -26.84
C PRO A 56 -11.19 -4.95 -26.83
N LEU A 57 -12.08 -5.58 -26.05
CA LEU A 57 -13.50 -5.19 -26.05
C LEU A 57 -14.07 -4.90 -24.65
N PHE A 58 -13.91 -3.62 -24.24
CA PHE A 58 -14.72 -2.91 -23.23
C PHE A 58 -14.48 -3.31 -21.75
N SER A 59 -14.16 -2.42 -20.79
CA SER A 59 -14.70 -1.08 -20.56
C SER A 59 -13.71 -0.11 -19.89
N VAL A 60 -13.98 1.17 -20.15
CA VAL A 60 -13.32 2.40 -19.70
C VAL A 60 -13.18 2.54 -18.18
N SER A 61 -12.07 3.18 -17.76
CA SER A 61 -11.85 4.08 -16.60
C SER A 61 -10.56 3.67 -15.83
N THR A 62 -9.46 4.40 -15.71
CA THR A 62 -9.13 5.80 -15.95
C THR A 62 -7.60 5.87 -15.95
N HIS A 63 -7.01 6.26 -17.08
CA HIS A 63 -5.60 6.65 -17.13
C HIS A 63 -5.56 8.15 -17.40
N SER A 64 -5.37 8.95 -16.36
CA SER A 64 -4.86 10.32 -16.49
C SER A 64 -4.46 10.87 -15.13
N SER A 65 -3.27 11.49 -15.10
CA SER A 65 -2.88 12.59 -14.20
C SER A 65 -1.73 12.34 -13.21
N TRP A 66 -0.58 11.79 -13.65
CA TRP A 66 0.66 11.84 -12.84
C TRP A 66 1.93 12.04 -13.68
N GLU A 67 1.91 12.91 -14.68
CA GLU A 67 3.14 13.51 -15.21
C GLU A 67 2.88 15.00 -15.39
N ASN A 68 3.45 15.81 -14.48
CA ASN A 68 3.76 17.25 -14.54
C ASN A 68 3.71 17.84 -13.11
N GLY A 69 4.71 17.52 -12.28
CA GLY A 69 4.75 18.08 -10.92
C GLY A 69 5.90 17.64 -10.04
N TRP A 70 7.12 17.48 -10.59
CA TRP A 70 8.30 17.23 -9.76
C TRP A 70 9.41 18.30 -9.86
N GLU A 71 9.15 19.42 -10.54
CA GLU A 71 10.03 20.60 -10.47
C GLU A 71 9.23 21.82 -10.00
N SER A 72 9.67 22.42 -8.90
CA SER A 72 9.11 23.61 -8.22
C SER A 72 7.85 23.29 -7.40
N ILE A 73 7.80 23.40 -6.08
CA ILE A 73 8.09 24.58 -5.26
C ILE A 73 8.36 24.13 -3.81
N HIS A 74 9.32 24.78 -3.16
CA HIS A 74 9.50 24.74 -1.71
C HIS A 74 8.22 25.08 -0.94
N SER A 75 7.72 24.18 -0.09
CA SER A 75 7.21 24.48 1.27
C SER A 75 6.41 23.30 1.84
N ARG A 76 7.00 22.65 2.86
CA ARG A 76 6.34 22.17 4.07
C ARG A 76 4.86 21.79 3.90
N ASN A 77 4.52 20.59 3.40
CA ASN A 77 3.13 20.12 3.47
C ASN A 77 2.98 18.61 3.68
N LYS A 78 2.15 18.29 4.69
CA LYS A 78 1.78 16.95 5.17
C LYS A 78 1.17 16.14 4.02
N GLN A 79 1.53 14.86 3.96
CA GLN A 79 0.94 13.89 3.03
C GLN A 79 -0.60 13.90 3.07
N PRO A 80 -1.27 13.68 1.93
CA PRO A 80 -2.73 13.59 1.88
C PRO A 80 -3.17 12.38 2.70
N THR A 81 -3.82 12.64 3.83
CA THR A 81 -4.39 11.61 4.69
C THR A 81 -5.44 10.83 3.90
N PRO A 82 -5.43 9.47 3.94
CA PRO A 82 -6.54 8.70 3.39
C PRO A 82 -7.87 9.18 4.02
N PRO A 83 -9.01 9.04 3.30
CA PRO A 83 -10.30 9.41 3.85
C PRO A 83 -10.46 8.71 5.21
N PRO A 84 -10.88 9.43 6.27
CA PRO A 84 -11.06 8.83 7.57
C PRO A 84 -12.06 7.70 7.44
N CYS A 85 -11.60 6.46 7.64
CA CYS A 85 -12.49 5.34 7.84
C CYS A 85 -13.15 5.55 9.20
N ASN A 86 -14.34 6.14 9.20
CA ASN A 86 -15.09 6.40 10.43
C ASN A 86 -15.68 5.08 10.95
N PHE A 87 -15.31 4.68 12.16
CA PHE A 87 -15.81 3.47 12.84
C PHE A 87 -17.01 3.81 13.75
N ASN A 88 -17.83 4.79 13.38
CA ASN A 88 -18.96 5.21 14.21
C ASN A 88 -20.01 4.12 14.35
N SER A 89 -20.17 3.27 13.33
CA SER A 89 -21.12 2.15 13.32
C SER A 89 -20.54 0.83 13.83
N ILE A 90 -19.35 0.83 14.44
CA ILE A 90 -18.71 -0.41 14.92
C ILE A 90 -19.39 -0.94 16.17
N ALA A 91 -19.66 -2.24 16.21
CA ALA A 91 -20.30 -2.93 17.31
C ALA A 91 -19.44 -4.08 17.87
N VAL A 92 -19.74 -4.49 19.10
CA VAL A 92 -19.09 -5.67 19.70
C VAL A 92 -19.47 -6.91 18.91
N GLY A 93 -18.47 -7.69 18.51
CA GLY A 93 -18.66 -8.88 17.65
C GLY A 93 -18.24 -8.66 16.19
N ASP A 94 -18.11 -7.42 15.74
CA ASP A 94 -17.69 -7.11 14.37
C ASP A 94 -16.30 -7.65 14.06
N LYS A 95 -16.11 -8.00 12.79
CA LYS A 95 -14.83 -8.45 12.23
C LYS A 95 -14.20 -7.31 11.45
N ILE A 96 -13.01 -6.93 11.85
CA ILE A 96 -12.21 -5.88 11.22
C ILE A 96 -10.80 -6.39 10.94
N TYR A 97 -10.03 -5.66 10.16
CA TYR A 97 -8.63 -5.96 9.88
C TYR A 97 -7.73 -4.93 10.55
N ILE A 98 -6.68 -5.40 11.21
CA ILE A 98 -5.61 -4.54 11.75
C ILE A 98 -4.31 -4.91 11.05
N ASN A 99 -3.79 -4.02 10.21
CA ASN A 99 -2.62 -4.28 9.36
C ASN A 99 -2.76 -5.63 8.59
N ALA A 100 -3.93 -5.84 7.99
CA ALA A 100 -4.33 -7.09 7.30
C ALA A 100 -4.44 -8.35 8.19
N THR A 101 -4.43 -8.20 9.53
CA THR A 101 -4.73 -9.29 10.45
C THR A 101 -6.20 -9.25 10.83
N LEU A 102 -6.92 -10.37 10.69
CA LEU A 102 -8.33 -10.44 11.06
C LEU A 102 -8.49 -10.37 12.59
N CYS A 103 -9.36 -9.47 13.04
CA CYS A 103 -9.59 -9.14 14.44
C CYS A 103 -11.08 -9.07 14.76
N LYS A 104 -11.45 -9.40 15.99
CA LYS A 104 -12.81 -9.27 16.52
C LYS A 104 -12.89 -8.11 17.50
N VAL A 105 -13.94 -7.30 17.39
CA VAL A 105 -14.23 -6.20 18.33
C VAL A 105 -14.78 -6.78 19.63
N LEU A 106 -14.13 -6.45 20.74
CA LEU A 106 -14.47 -6.92 22.09
C LEU A 106 -15.23 -5.89 22.92
N GLY A 107 -15.06 -4.61 22.63
CA GLY A 107 -15.66 -3.53 23.39
C GLY A 107 -15.69 -2.24 22.58
N VAL A 108 -16.75 -1.48 22.72
CA VAL A 108 -16.94 -0.22 22.01
C VAL A 108 -17.34 0.84 23.05
N THR A 109 -16.68 1.98 22.99
CA THR A 109 -16.96 3.20 23.76
C THR A 109 -17.37 4.31 22.78
N ASP A 110 -17.66 5.50 23.27
CA ASP A 110 -18.09 6.62 22.41
C ASP A 110 -17.01 7.03 21.41
N ASP A 111 -15.75 7.13 21.84
CA ASP A 111 -14.63 7.59 21.01
C ASP A 111 -13.65 6.47 20.59
N SER A 112 -13.74 5.28 21.17
CA SER A 112 -12.77 4.21 20.93
C SER A 112 -13.39 2.82 20.88
N PHE A 113 -12.68 1.87 20.29
CA PHE A 113 -13.04 0.45 20.35
C PHE A 113 -11.82 -0.42 20.63
N ARG A 114 -12.05 -1.56 21.29
CA ARG A 114 -11.06 -2.57 21.59
C ARG A 114 -11.24 -3.77 20.69
N ALA A 115 -10.16 -4.23 20.07
CA ALA A 115 -10.16 -5.39 19.20
C ALA A 115 -9.07 -6.39 19.61
N GLN A 116 -9.33 -7.68 19.36
CA GLN A 116 -8.40 -8.78 19.59
C GLN A 116 -8.13 -9.51 18.28
N ALA A 117 -6.88 -9.82 18.01
CA ALA A 117 -6.51 -10.63 16.85
C ALA A 117 -6.98 -12.09 17.02
N ILE A 118 -7.58 -12.66 16.00
CA ILE A 118 -8.06 -14.04 16.05
C ILE A 118 -6.88 -14.99 16.22
N GLY A 119 -6.98 -15.94 17.16
CA GLY A 119 -5.91 -16.88 17.50
C GLY A 119 -4.77 -16.26 18.31
N ARG A 120 -4.96 -15.05 18.87
CA ARG A 120 -3.99 -14.40 19.75
C ARG A 120 -4.70 -13.79 20.95
N GLU A 121 -4.02 -13.76 22.08
CA GLU A 121 -4.55 -13.14 23.30
C GLU A 121 -4.42 -11.62 23.28
N ARG A 122 -3.55 -11.08 22.42
CA ARG A 122 -3.23 -9.65 22.36
C ARG A 122 -4.44 -8.81 21.93
N GLN A 123 -4.74 -7.79 22.73
CA GLN A 123 -5.78 -6.80 22.50
C GLN A 123 -5.16 -5.45 22.15
N SER A 124 -5.91 -4.60 21.45
CA SER A 124 -5.50 -3.24 21.11
C SER A 124 -6.70 -2.32 21.07
N VAL A 125 -6.50 -1.06 21.44
CA VAL A 125 -7.54 -0.02 21.48
C VAL A 125 -7.29 0.99 20.38
N PHE A 126 -8.34 1.39 19.69
CA PHE A 126 -8.32 2.22 18.49
C PHE A 126 -9.28 3.39 18.62
N ASP A 127 -8.89 4.53 18.09
CA ASP A 127 -9.78 5.69 17.94
C ASP A 127 -10.81 5.42 16.84
N LYS A 128 -12.09 5.69 17.11
CA LYS A 128 -13.19 5.52 16.14
C LYS A 128 -13.10 6.47 14.95
N LYS A 129 -12.61 7.69 15.15
CA LYS A 129 -12.55 8.72 14.12
C LYS A 129 -11.45 8.44 13.12
N THR A 130 -10.32 7.89 13.57
CA THR A 130 -9.14 7.70 12.73
C THR A 130 -8.81 6.24 12.43
N GLY A 131 -9.34 5.28 13.20
CA GLY A 131 -8.97 3.87 13.10
C GLY A 131 -7.53 3.57 13.53
N ILE A 132 -6.84 4.49 14.20
CA ILE A 132 -5.43 4.35 14.58
C ILE A 132 -5.35 3.83 16.01
N GLY A 133 -4.40 2.93 16.26
CA GLY A 133 -4.14 2.42 17.60
C GLY A 133 -3.71 3.54 18.55
N ILE A 134 -4.39 3.65 19.70
CA ILE A 134 -4.15 4.71 20.71
C ILE A 134 -2.73 4.60 21.26
N PHE A 135 -2.32 3.40 21.66
CA PHE A 135 -0.98 3.14 22.21
C PHE A 135 0.06 2.83 21.14
N ASN A 136 -0.37 2.34 19.98
CA ASN A 136 0.52 1.98 18.89
C ASN A 136 0.00 2.55 17.58
N ARG A 137 0.55 3.72 17.22
CA ARG A 137 0.15 4.47 16.02
C ARG A 137 0.52 3.77 14.70
N ARG A 138 1.29 2.68 14.75
CA ARG A 138 1.57 1.81 13.58
C ARG A 138 0.44 0.84 13.28
N LEU A 139 -0.50 0.64 14.22
CA LEU A 139 -1.66 -0.21 14.01
C LEU A 139 -2.77 0.61 13.37
N ARG A 140 -3.31 0.10 12.27
CA ARG A 140 -4.41 0.71 11.53
C ARG A 140 -5.52 -0.30 11.34
N ALA A 141 -6.70 0.07 11.80
CA ALA A 141 -7.92 -0.67 11.58
C ALA A 141 -8.51 -0.33 10.20
N SER A 142 -9.07 -1.34 9.54
CA SER A 142 -9.75 -1.22 8.26
C SER A 142 -10.87 -2.27 8.17
N TYR A 143 -11.92 -2.00 7.39
CA TYR A 143 -12.95 -2.99 7.08
C TYR A 143 -12.50 -3.99 5.99
N SER A 144 -11.40 -3.71 5.29
CA SER A 144 -10.87 -4.53 4.19
C SER A 144 -9.43 -5.00 4.47
N PRO A 145 -9.07 -6.25 4.08
CA PRO A 145 -7.71 -6.79 4.26
C PRO A 145 -6.65 -6.10 3.39
N LEU A 146 -7.05 -5.29 2.40
CA LEU A 146 -6.16 -4.71 1.39
C LEU A 146 -5.34 -3.51 1.86
N ASP A 147 -5.40 -3.11 3.12
CA ASP A 147 -4.66 -1.95 3.64
C ASP A 147 -3.18 -2.23 3.97
N ARG A 148 -2.53 -3.09 3.16
CA ARG A 148 -1.08 -3.32 3.21
C ARG A 148 -0.27 -2.32 2.39
N GLN A 149 -0.93 -1.46 1.60
CA GLN A 149 -0.27 -0.79 0.48
C GLN A 149 0.03 0.71 0.66
N ARG A 150 0.02 1.25 1.89
CA ARG A 150 0.40 2.67 2.11
C ARG A 150 1.48 2.95 3.16
N TYR A 151 2.18 1.93 3.67
CA TYR A 151 3.26 2.13 4.65
C TYR A 151 4.51 1.33 4.32
N ASN A 152 5.25 1.80 3.31
CA ASN A 152 6.70 1.66 3.27
C ASN A 152 7.28 3.08 3.37
N CYS A 153 7.50 3.54 4.60
CA CYS A 153 8.36 4.67 4.88
C CYS A 153 9.39 4.17 5.90
N HIS A 154 10.53 3.73 5.40
CA HIS A 154 11.82 3.84 6.07
C HIS A 154 12.88 3.95 4.99
#